data_AF-A0A2R5EH65-F1
#
_entry.id   AF-A0A2R5EH65-F1
#
_cell.length_a   1.000
_cell.length_b   1.000
_cell.length_c   1.000
_cell.angle_alpha   90.00
_cell.angle_beta   90.00
_cell.angle_gamma   90.00
#
_symmetry.space_group_name_H-M   'P 1'
#
loop_
_entity.id
_entity.type
_entity.pdbx_description
1 polymer ?
#
loop_
_entity_poly.entity_id
_entity_poly.type
_entity_poly.pdbx_seq_one_letter_code
_entity_poly.pdbx_strand_id
1 'polypeptide(L)' 'MADSIGQKIKKIRKANDMSQVEFSLGLGISQGRLSEIEKDITKPSAETLIALRKRFSIDLNWLLDD' A
#
# COMPACT_ATOMS: atom_id res chain seq x y z
N MET A 1 -12.74 -14.06 6.35
CA MET A 1 -12.80 -13.03 5.30
C MET A 1 -11.37 -12.63 5.03
N ALA A 2 -10.95 -12.69 3.77
CA ALA A 2 -9.61 -12.26 3.42
C ALA A 2 -9.52 -10.72 3.42
N ASP A 3 -8.33 -10.20 3.68
CA ASP A 3 -8.11 -8.75 3.70
C ASP A 3 -8.20 -8.19 2.28
N SER A 4 -8.84 -7.04 2.12
CA SER A 4 -8.73 -6.28 0.88
C SER A 4 -7.29 -5.84 0.60
N ILE A 5 -6.99 -5.50 -0.65
CA ILE A 5 -5.70 -4.90 -1.01
C ILE A 5 -5.40 -3.64 -0.19
N GLY A 6 -6.39 -2.78 0.08
CA GLY A 6 -6.23 -1.59 0.91
C GLY A 6 -5.85 -1.93 2.34
N GLN A 7 -6.50 -2.95 2.91
CA GLN A 7 -6.18 -3.47 4.25
C GLN A 7 -4.77 -4.08 4.30
N LYS A 8 -4.37 -4.87 3.30
CA LYS A 8 -3.01 -5.42 3.19
C LYS A 8 -1.96 -4.31 3.12
N ILE A 9 -2.18 -3.27 2.31
CA ILE A 9 -1.28 -2.10 2.22
C ILE A 9 -1.17 -1.38 3.57
N LYS A 10 -2.30 -1.18 4.26
CA LYS A 10 -2.31 -0.57 5.59
C LYS A 10 -1.52 -1.39 6.61
N LYS A 11 -1.62 -2.73 6.55
CA LYS A 11 -0.85 -3.64 7.40
C LYS A 11 0.65 -3.54 7.12
N ILE A 12 1.07 -3.50 5.85
CA ILE A 12 2.48 -3.29 5.48
C ILE A 12 3.00 -2.00 6.10
N ARG A 13 2.29 -0.88 5.94
CA ARG A 13 2.70 0.40 6.52
C ARG A 13 2.86 0.34 8.03
N LYS A 14 1.88 -0.26 8.72
CA LYS A 14 1.88 -0.39 10.17
C LYS A 14 2.96 -1.34 10.69
N ALA A 15 3.28 -2.41 9.95
CA ALA A 15 4.38 -3.31 10.27
C ALA A 15 5.76 -2.65 10.14
N ASN A 16 5.86 -1.53 9.42
CA ASN A 16 7.06 -0.72 9.31
C ASN A 16 7.05 0.51 10.25
N ASP A 17 6.07 0.59 11.16
CA ASP A 17 5.89 1.72 12.10
C ASP A 17 5.81 3.11 11.44
N MET A 18 5.35 3.16 10.19
CA MET A 18 5.28 4.41 9.42
C MET A 18 3.91 5.11 9.53
N SER A 19 3.96 6.44 9.61
CA SER A 19 2.80 7.29 9.33
C SER A 19 2.37 7.19 7.86
N GLN A 20 1.15 7.63 7.54
CA GLN A 20 0.71 7.69 6.14
C GLN A 20 1.56 8.66 5.32
N VAL A 21 2.08 9.73 5.94
CA VAL A 21 2.95 10.70 5.26
C VAL A 21 4.28 10.06 4.86
N GLU A 22 4.96 9.38 5.80
CA GLU A 22 6.25 8.72 5.53
C GLU A 22 6.12 7.62 4.47
N PHE A 23 5.07 6.80 4.60
CA PHE A 23 4.85 5.70 3.67
C PHE A 23 4.47 6.20 2.26
N SER A 24 3.64 7.25 2.16
CA SER A 24 3.28 7.82 0.86
C SER A 24 4.48 8.43 0.15
N LEU A 25 5.40 9.07 0.89
CA LEU A 25 6.66 9.56 0.34
C LEU A 25 7.53 8.43 -0.21
N GLY A 26 7.61 7.29 0.48
CA GLY A 26 8.31 6.09 -0.01
C GLY A 26 7.70 5.52 -1.30
N LEU A 27 6.39 5.67 -1.48
CA LEU A 27 5.66 5.23 -2.67
C LEU A 27 5.61 6.27 -3.80
N GLY A 28 6.04 7.51 -3.55
CA GLY A 28 5.97 8.59 -4.54
C GLY A 28 4.54 9.09 -4.81
N ILE A 29 3.62 8.95 -3.85
CA ILE A 29 2.23 9.40 -3.96
C ILE A 29 1.89 10.38 -2.84
N SER A 30 0.75 11.09 -2.97
CA SER A 30 0.26 11.94 -1.89
C SER A 30 -0.27 11.12 -0.71
N GLN A 31 -0.23 11.68 0.50
CA GLN A 31 -0.82 11.06 1.68
C GLN A 31 -2.34 10.83 1.52
N GLY A 32 -3.04 11.77 0.86
CA GLY A 32 -4.46 11.63 0.55
C GLY A 32 -4.73 10.42 -0.34
N ARG A 33 -3.93 10.21 -1.38
CA ARG A 33 -4.05 9.04 -2.27
C ARG A 33 -3.81 7.73 -1.51
N LEU A 34 -2.80 7.69 -0.64
CA LEU A 34 -2.57 6.52 0.22
C LEU A 34 -3.77 6.26 1.13
N SER A 35 -4.35 7.30 1.74
CA SER A 35 -5.53 7.17 2.59
C SER A 35 -6.74 6.61 1.84
N GLU A 36 -6.98 7.03 0.60
CA GLU A 36 -8.02 6.46 -0.25
C GLU A 36 -7.78 4.98 -0.54
N ILE A 37 -6.54 4.60 -0.85
CA ILE A 37 -6.16 3.20 -1.09
C ILE A 37 -6.39 2.35 0.15
N GLU A 38 -5.93 2.79 1.33
CA GLU A 38 -6.10 2.06 2.60
C GLU A 38 -7.56 1.93 3.06
N LYS A 39 -8.47 2.74 2.50
CA LYS A 39 -9.91 2.69 2.74
C LYS A 39 -10.68 2.00 1.61
N ASP A 40 -9.98 1.40 0.65
CA ASP A 40 -10.54 0.77 -0.55
C ASP A 40 -11.41 1.71 -1.42
N ILE A 41 -11.22 3.02 -1.31
CA ILE A 41 -11.91 4.03 -2.13
C ILE A 41 -11.34 4.02 -3.55
N THR A 42 -10.03 3.86 -3.69
CA THR A 42 -9.35 3.73 -4.97
C THR A 42 -8.36 2.57 -4.96
N LYS A 43 -8.08 1.98 -6.13
CA LYS A 43 -7.04 0.96 -6.27
C LYS A 43 -5.65 1.62 -6.42
N PRO A 44 -4.57 0.96 -5.96
CA PRO A 44 -3.21 1.40 -6.25
C PRO A 44 -2.93 1.36 -7.76
N SER A 45 -2.12 2.28 -8.28
CA SER A 45 -1.66 2.24 -9.67
C SER A 45 -0.58 1.18 -9.86
N ALA A 46 -0.24 0.85 -11.11
CA ALA A 46 0.88 -0.04 -11.42
C ALA A 46 2.20 0.50 -10.84
N GLU A 47 2.43 1.81 -10.89
CA GLU A 47 3.60 2.48 -10.31
C GLU A 47 3.63 2.32 -8.79
N THR A 48 2.47 2.41 -8.13
CA THR A 48 2.35 2.20 -6.68
C THR A 48 2.69 0.76 -6.31
N LEU A 49 2.22 -0.23 -7.09
CA LEU A 49 2.55 -1.64 -6.90
C LEU A 49 4.04 -1.91 -7.10
N ILE A 50 4.64 -1.33 -8.14
CA ILE A 50 6.08 -1.43 -8.40
C ILE A 50 6.88 -0.80 -7.25
N ALA A 51 6.44 0.35 -6.72
CA ALA A 51 7.08 0.99 -5.58
C ALA A 51 6.97 0.12 -4.31
N LEU A 52 5.81 -0.48 -4.04
CA LEU A 52 5.63 -1.43 -2.94
C LEU A 52 6.63 -2.59 -3.02
N ARG A 53 6.73 -3.23 -4.20
CA ARG A 53 7.69 -4.30 -4.43
C ARG A 53 9.14 -3.85 -4.22
N LYS A 54 9.54 -2.72 -4.81
CA LYS A 54 10.94 -2.26 -4.80
C LYS A 54 11.39 -1.70 -3.46
N ARG A 55 10.51 -1.00 -2.73
CA ARG A 55 10.88 -0.26 -1.51
C ARG A 55 10.64 -1.07 -0.24
N PHE A 56 9.59 -1.89 -0.25
CA PHE A 56 9.14 -2.64 0.93
C PHE A 56 9.28 -4.16 0.73
N SER A 57 9.92 -4.59 -0.36
CA SER A 57 10.17 -6.02 -0.68
C SER A 57 8.91 -6.88 -0.63
N ILE A 58 7.78 -6.33 -1.08
CA ILE A 58 6.48 -6.99 -1.05
C ILE A 58 6.33 -7.95 -2.22
N ASP A 59 5.84 -9.16 -1.93
CA ASP A 59 5.35 -10.09 -2.94
C ASP A 59 3.99 -9.62 -3.46
N LEU A 60 3.95 -9.31 -4.76
CA LEU A 60 2.72 -8.84 -5.41
C LEU A 60 1.71 -9.96 -5.61
N ASN A 61 2.11 -11.23 -5.65
CA ASN A 61 1.16 -12.33 -5.73
C ASN A 61 0.34 -12.37 -4.44
N TRP A 62 0.98 -12.43 -3.28
CA TRP A 62 0.30 -12.35 -1.98
C TRP A 62 -0.57 -11.07 -1.82
N LEU A 63 -0.08 -9.94 -2.31
CA LEU A 63 -0.80 -8.67 -2.21
C LEU A 63 -2.08 -8.65 -3.03
N LEU A 64 -2.05 -9.26 -4.22
CA LEU A 64 -3.14 -9.26 -5.20
C LEU A 64 -4.06 -10.48 -5.12
N ASP A 65 -3.66 -11.52 -4.40
CA ASP A 65 -4.48 -12.71 -4.16
C ASP A 65 -5.69 -12.38 -3.28
N ASP A 66 -6.79 -13.12 -3.46
CA ASP A 66 -8.04 -12.92 -2.72
C ASP A 66 -7.97 -13.56 -1.32
#